data_AF-A0A2N3HZV9-F1
#
_entry.id   AF-A0A2N3HZV9-F1
#
_cell.length_a   1.000
_cell.length_b   1.000
_cell.length_c   1.000
_cell.angle_alpha   90.00
_cell.angle_beta   90.00
_cell.angle_gamma   90.00
#
_symmetry.space_group_name_H-M   'P 1'
#
loop_
_entity.id
_entity.type
_entity.pdbx_description
1 polymer ?
#
loop_
_entity_poly.entity_id
_entity_poly.type
_entity_poly.pdbx_seq_one_letter_code
_entity_poly.pdbx_strand_id
1 'polypeptide(L)'
;MTDLFFMGGALFMGILSLLLIAMLAWIAYYFFLAYFSKNELQEKSLRKLQYGKSIGLFAMIFGILGQLLGLFNAFSVIQQSVDISPNVIYGGLKVSMIPTFYGIIIYLFSILLWFVTSFLIEKKLE
;
A
#
# COMPACT_ATOMS: atom_id res chain seq x y z
N MET A 1 17.87 -3.96 0.52
CA MET A 1 16.49 -3.49 0.19
C MET A 1 15.85 -4.38 -0.86
N THR A 2 16.55 -4.71 -1.95
CA THR A 2 16.15 -5.75 -2.92
C THR A 2 15.85 -7.08 -2.24
N ASP A 3 16.61 -7.45 -1.21
CA ASP A 3 16.42 -8.72 -0.50
C ASP A 3 15.04 -8.82 0.16
N LEU A 4 14.56 -7.74 0.81
CA LEU A 4 13.21 -7.70 1.39
C LEU A 4 12.12 -7.84 0.32
N PHE A 5 12.35 -7.27 -0.87
CA PHE A 5 11.41 -7.38 -1.99
C PHE A 5 11.28 -8.82 -2.48
N PHE A 6 12.40 -9.54 -2.63
CA PHE A 6 12.35 -10.94 -3.04
C PHE A 6 11.83 -11.86 -1.92
N MET A 7 12.23 -11.59 -0.67
CA MET A 7 11.76 -12.34 0.49
C MET A 7 10.24 -12.20 0.70
N GLY A 8 9.68 -11.00 0.53
CA GLY A 8 8.23 -10.77 0.61
C GLY A 8 7.41 -11.38 -0.53
N GLY A 9 8.05 -12.06 -1.48
CA GLY A 9 7.42 -12.60 -2.67
C GLY A 9 7.34 -11.56 -3.78
N ALA A 10 8.10 -11.78 -4.85
CA ALA A 10 8.26 -10.84 -5.95
C ALA A 10 6.92 -10.42 -6.60
N LEU A 11 5.94 -11.33 -6.67
CA LEU A 11 4.61 -11.03 -7.22
C LEU A 11 3.84 -10.04 -6.34
N PHE A 12 3.72 -10.31 -5.03
CA PHE A 12 2.99 -9.43 -4.12
C PHE A 12 3.67 -8.07 -4.00
N MET A 13 4.99 -8.06 -3.84
CA MET A 13 5.78 -6.84 -3.72
C MET A 13 5.77 -6.03 -5.02
N GLY A 14 5.74 -6.69 -6.18
CA GLY A 14 5.59 -6.04 -7.49
C GLY A 14 4.24 -5.34 -7.62
N ILE A 15 3.14 -6.03 -7.30
CA ILE A 15 1.80 -5.45 -7.35
C ILE A 15 1.68 -4.27 -6.36
N LEU A 16 2.19 -4.41 -5.13
CA LEU A 16 2.20 -3.33 -4.15
C LEU A 16 2.98 -2.10 -4.65
N SER A 17 4.11 -2.31 -5.33
CA SER A 17 4.90 -1.22 -5.89
C SER A 17 4.20 -0.54 -7.07
N LEU A 18 3.48 -1.29 -7.92
CA LEU A 18 2.63 -0.72 -8.96
C LEU A 18 1.48 0.11 -8.37
N LEU A 19 0.84 -0.38 -7.30
CA LEU A 19 -0.20 0.36 -6.58
C LEU A 19 0.34 1.64 -5.96
N LEU A 20 1.56 1.62 -5.40
CA LEU A 20 2.24 2.82 -4.91
C LEU A 20 2.43 3.85 -6.03
N ILE A 21 2.98 3.44 -7.18
CA ILE A 21 3.19 4.35 -8.32
C ILE A 21 1.85 4.91 -8.81
N ALA A 22 0.83 4.07 -8.95
CA ALA A 22 -0.51 4.49 -9.38
C ALA A 22 -1.14 5.49 -8.41
N MET A 23 -1.00 5.26 -7.10
CA MET A 23 -1.48 6.16 -6.06
C MET A 23 -0.77 7.52 -6.12
N LEU A 24 0.56 7.54 -6.26
CA LEU A 24 1.34 8.76 -6.38
C LEU A 24 0.97 9.55 -7.64
N ALA A 25 0.88 8.88 -8.78
CA ALA A 25 0.50 9.50 -10.04
C ALA A 25 -0.91 10.11 -9.96
N TRP A 26 -1.86 9.39 -9.34
CA TRP A 26 -3.23 9.87 -9.14
C TRP A 26 -3.27 11.14 -8.27
N ILE A 27 -2.66 11.09 -7.09
CA ILE A 27 -2.64 12.25 -6.18
C ILE A 27 -1.93 13.44 -6.84
N ALA A 28 -0.77 13.23 -7.46
CA ALA A 28 -0.02 14.31 -8.12
C ALA A 28 -0.81 14.95 -9.27
N TYR A 29 -1.46 14.14 -10.11
CA TYR A 29 -2.27 14.63 -11.23
C TYR A 29 -3.43 15.51 -10.75
N TYR A 30 -4.22 15.03 -9.78
CA TYR A 30 -5.36 15.80 -9.27
C TYR A 30 -4.96 16.99 -8.41
N PHE A 31 -3.83 16.90 -7.69
CA PHE A 31 -3.27 18.05 -6.98
C PHE A 31 -2.88 19.17 -7.96
N PHE A 32 -2.15 18.83 -9.03
CA PHE A 32 -1.77 19.81 -10.05
C PHE A 32 -3.00 20.43 -10.74
N LEU A 33 -3.98 19.60 -11.12
CA LEU A 33 -5.22 20.07 -11.72
C LEU A 33 -5.98 21.04 -10.79
N ALA A 34 -6.10 20.69 -9.51
CA ALA A 34 -6.76 21.54 -8.52
C ALA A 34 -5.99 22.84 -8.24
N TYR A 35 -4.65 22.80 -8.26
CA TYR A 35 -3.84 23.97 -7.97
C TYR A 35 -3.93 25.04 -9.07
N PHE A 36 -4.05 24.64 -10.35
CA PHE A 36 -4.10 25.57 -11.49
C PHE A 36 -5.53 25.93 -11.96
N SER A 37 -6.57 25.27 -11.45
CA SER A 37 -7.94 25.45 -11.93
C SER A 37 -8.77 26.45 -11.10
N LYS A 38 -9.86 26.97 -11.70
CA LYS A 38 -10.87 27.84 -11.07
C LYS A 38 -11.82 27.04 -10.14
N ASN A 39 -12.47 27.72 -9.20
CA ASN A 39 -13.20 27.18 -8.04
C ASN A 39 -14.13 25.98 -8.31
N GLU A 40 -14.92 25.97 -9.39
CA GLU A 40 -15.89 24.89 -9.66
C GLU A 40 -15.23 23.54 -9.98
N LEU A 41 -14.06 23.57 -10.63
CA LEU A 41 -13.25 22.39 -10.96
C LEU A 41 -12.38 21.94 -9.76
N GLN A 42 -12.14 22.82 -8.78
CA GLN A 42 -11.40 22.51 -7.56
C GLN A 42 -12.19 21.59 -6.62
N GLU A 43 -13.47 21.88 -6.36
CA GLU A 43 -14.32 21.01 -5.52
C GLU A 43 -14.43 19.59 -6.10
N LYS A 44 -14.59 19.50 -7.42
CA LYS A 44 -14.63 18.21 -8.13
C LYS A 44 -13.30 17.45 -8.02
N SER A 45 -12.17 18.16 -7.99
CA SER A 45 -10.83 17.58 -7.87
C SER A 45 -10.52 17.12 -6.44
N LEU A 46 -10.98 17.85 -5.42
CA LEU A 46 -10.91 17.45 -4.00
C LEU A 46 -11.60 16.10 -3.75
N ARG A 47 -12.79 15.91 -4.31
CA ARG A 47 -13.49 14.61 -4.26
C ARG A 47 -12.68 13.49 -4.91
N LYS A 48 -12.02 13.78 -6.03
CA LYS A 48 -11.22 12.78 -6.76
C LYS A 48 -9.88 12.46 -6.08
N LEU A 49 -9.32 13.38 -5.31
CA LEU A 49 -8.13 13.13 -4.47
C LEU A 49 -8.37 12.01 -3.45
N GLN A 50 -9.61 11.84 -2.96
CA GLN A 50 -9.97 10.77 -2.03
C GLN A 50 -9.74 9.36 -2.62
N TYR A 51 -9.80 9.20 -3.95
CA TYR A 51 -9.48 7.91 -4.58
C TYR A 51 -8.01 7.52 -4.40
N GLY A 52 -7.09 8.48 -4.20
CA GLY A 52 -5.70 8.18 -3.85
C GLY A 52 -5.59 7.42 -2.52
N LYS A 53 -6.37 7.85 -1.51
CA LYS A 53 -6.50 7.13 -0.23
C LYS A 53 -7.11 5.74 -0.42
N SER A 54 -8.12 5.60 -1.29
CA SER A 54 -8.72 4.29 -1.58
C SER A 54 -7.74 3.33 -2.24
N ILE A 55 -6.87 3.80 -3.14
CA ILE A 55 -5.79 2.98 -3.74
C ILE A 55 -4.81 2.55 -2.65
N GLY A 56 -4.43 3.45 -1.74
CA GLY A 56 -3.58 3.11 -0.61
C GLY A 56 -4.21 2.06 0.31
N LEU A 57 -5.50 2.18 0.61
CA LEU A 57 -6.24 1.20 1.42
C LEU A 57 -6.24 -0.16 0.73
N PHE A 58 -6.47 -0.19 -0.58
CA PHE A 58 -6.40 -1.41 -1.37
C PHE A 58 -5.01 -2.06 -1.30
N ALA A 59 -3.93 -1.26 -1.36
CA ALA A 59 -2.57 -1.77 -1.18
C ALA A 59 -2.35 -2.40 0.21
N MET A 60 -2.87 -1.81 1.29
CA MET A 60 -2.82 -2.43 2.62
C MET A 60 -3.55 -3.77 2.67
N ILE A 61 -4.78 -3.83 2.15
CA ILE A 61 -5.56 -5.08 2.10
C ILE A 61 -4.85 -6.14 1.27
N PHE A 62 -4.25 -5.74 0.14
CA PHE A 62 -3.49 -6.63 -0.73
C PHE A 62 -2.22 -7.16 -0.05
N GLY A 63 -1.54 -6.32 0.76
CA GLY A 63 -0.41 -6.75 1.59
C GLY A 63 -0.81 -7.81 2.61
N ILE A 64 -1.94 -7.59 3.30
CA ILE A 64 -2.52 -8.57 4.25
C ILE A 64 -2.87 -9.88 3.52
N LEU A 65 -3.45 -9.80 2.32
CA LEU A 65 -3.74 -10.98 1.49
C LEU A 65 -2.46 -11.76 1.16
N GLY A 66 -1.38 -11.06 0.78
CA GLY A 66 -0.08 -11.69 0.52
C GLY A 66 0.46 -12.45 1.74
N GLN A 67 0.36 -11.85 2.93
CA GLN A 67 0.73 -12.52 4.17
C GLN A 67 -0.14 -13.75 4.45
N LEU A 68 -1.47 -13.65 4.31
CA LEU A 68 -2.38 -14.76 4.55
C LEU A 68 -2.10 -15.95 3.63
N LEU A 69 -1.84 -15.71 2.35
CA LEU A 69 -1.47 -16.76 1.39
C LEU A 69 -0.10 -17.37 1.72
N GLY A 70 0.89 -16.55 2.10
CA GLY A 70 2.20 -17.03 2.55
C GLY A 70 2.10 -17.94 3.77
N LEU A 71 1.31 -17.54 4.77
CA LEU A 71 1.06 -18.33 5.97
C LEU A 71 0.28 -19.61 5.67
N PHE A 72 -0.73 -19.54 4.80
CA PHE A 72 -1.51 -20.71 4.40
C PHE A 72 -0.62 -21.81 3.79
N ASN A 73 0.29 -21.42 2.90
CA ASN A 73 1.25 -22.35 2.29
C ASN A 73 2.27 -22.87 3.32
N ALA A 74 2.80 -21.99 4.19
CA ALA A 74 3.74 -22.38 5.22
C ALA A 74 3.13 -23.39 6.21
N PHE A 75 1.91 -23.14 6.68
CA PHE A 75 1.21 -24.05 7.58
C PHE A 75 0.86 -25.38 6.93
N SER A 76 0.55 -25.39 5.63
CA SER A 76 0.32 -26.63 4.87
C SER A 76 1.56 -27.52 4.85
N VAL A 77 2.75 -26.93 4.72
CA VAL A 77 4.03 -27.65 4.79
C VAL A 77 4.30 -28.14 6.22
N ILE A 78 4.06 -27.28 7.22
CA ILE A 78 4.26 -27.64 8.63
C ILE A 78 3.37 -28.82 9.04
N GLN A 79 2.12 -28.86 8.61
CA GLN A 79 1.19 -29.94 8.93
C GLN A 79 1.65 -31.32 8.40
N GLN A 80 2.38 -31.35 7.29
CA GLN A 80 2.85 -32.59 6.65
C GLN A 80 4.24 -33.02 7.13
N SER A 81 4.91 -32.19 7.94
CA SER A 81 6.29 -32.41 8.35
C SER A 81 6.36 -32.99 9.75
N VAL A 82 7.18 -34.03 9.94
CA VAL A 82 7.32 -34.73 11.23
C VAL A 82 8.21 -33.98 12.20
N ASP A 83 9.22 -33.24 11.72
CA ASP A 83 10.19 -32.56 12.56
C ASP A 83 10.68 -31.24 11.91
N ILE A 84 10.10 -30.11 12.33
CA ILE A 84 10.53 -28.77 11.89
C ILE A 84 11.04 -28.00 13.10
N SER A 85 12.25 -27.46 13.00
CA SER A 85 12.79 -26.63 14.07
C SER A 85 11.96 -25.33 14.24
N PRO A 86 11.69 -24.89 15.49
CA PRO A 86 10.99 -23.63 15.74
C PRO A 86 11.63 -22.40 15.05
N ASN A 87 12.96 -22.41 14.90
CA ASN A 87 13.69 -21.32 14.23
C ASN A 87 13.27 -21.12 12.78
N VAL A 88 12.95 -22.20 12.06
CA VAL A 88 12.46 -22.12 10.67
C VAL A 88 11.07 -21.52 10.62
N ILE A 89 10.20 -21.88 11.58
CA ILE A 89 8.85 -21.32 11.69
C ILE A 89 8.92 -19.82 11.95
N TYR A 90 9.73 -19.39 12.93
CA TYR A 90 9.91 -17.97 13.23
C TYR A 90 10.48 -17.18 12.06
N GLY A 91 11.41 -17.77 11.30
CA GLY A 91 11.92 -17.20 10.06
C GLY A 91 10.82 -17.00 9.01
N GLY A 92 10.00 -18.03 8.76
CA GLY A 92 8.87 -17.95 7.82
C GLY A 92 7.82 -16.91 8.23
N LEU A 93 7.47 -16.87 9.53
CA LEU A 93 6.56 -15.86 10.07
C LEU A 93 7.09 -14.44 9.86
N LYS A 94 8.37 -14.20 10.17
CA LYS A 94 9.02 -12.90 9.95
C LYS A 94 8.92 -12.45 8.50
N VAL A 95 9.18 -13.36 7.55
CA VAL A 95 9.13 -13.05 6.11
C VAL A 95 7.70 -12.81 5.64
N SER A 96 6.73 -13.57 6.15
CA SER A 96 5.31 -13.39 5.80
C SER A 96 4.76 -12.00 6.13
N MET A 97 5.36 -11.29 7.10
CA MET A 97 4.92 -9.95 7.51
C MET A 97 5.37 -8.84 6.55
N ILE A 98 6.34 -9.12 5.66
CA ILE A 98 6.92 -8.10 4.78
C ILE A 98 5.86 -7.44 3.87
N PRO A 99 4.99 -8.18 3.15
CA PRO A 99 3.97 -7.59 2.28
C PRO A 99 2.98 -6.71 3.05
N THR A 100 2.58 -7.13 4.26
CA THR A 100 1.68 -6.36 5.12
C THR A 100 2.32 -5.06 5.57
N PHE A 101 3.57 -5.09 6.04
CA PHE A 101 4.29 -3.86 6.40
C PHE A 101 4.38 -2.91 5.21
N TYR A 102 4.70 -3.42 4.03
CA TYR A 102 4.80 -2.59 2.83
C TYR A 102 3.44 -1.97 2.45
N GLY A 103 2.36 -2.76 2.46
CA GLY A 103 1.00 -2.25 2.23
C GLY A 103 0.56 -1.20 3.25
N ILE A 104 0.88 -1.38 4.53
CA ILE A 104 0.62 -0.38 5.59
C ILE A 104 1.37 0.92 5.31
N ILE A 105 2.66 0.84 4.96
CA ILE A 105 3.46 2.02 4.62
C ILE A 105 2.84 2.78 3.45
N ILE A 106 2.41 2.07 2.39
CA ILE A 106 1.74 2.69 1.24
C ILE A 106 0.46 3.40 1.68
N TYR A 107 -0.36 2.77 2.53
CA TYR A 107 -1.60 3.38 3.00
C TYR A 107 -1.36 4.61 3.88
N LEU A 108 -0.44 4.53 4.84
CA LEU A 108 -0.05 5.68 5.67
C LEU A 108 0.43 6.84 4.81
N PHE A 109 1.24 6.56 3.79
CA PHE A 109 1.71 7.57 2.86
C PHE A 109 0.55 8.18 2.04
N SER A 110 -0.40 7.36 1.59
CA SER A 110 -1.57 7.84 0.86
C SER A 110 -2.45 8.79 1.70
N ILE A 111 -2.64 8.49 2.98
CA ILE A 111 -3.42 9.34 3.91
C ILE A 111 -2.68 10.66 4.12
N LEU A 112 -1.37 10.60 4.39
CA LEU A 112 -0.56 11.79 4.61
C LEU A 112 -0.59 12.72 3.38
N LEU A 113 -0.38 12.16 2.19
CA LEU A 113 -0.42 12.93 0.94
C LEU A 113 -1.82 13.51 0.68
N TRP A 114 -2.87 12.71 0.86
CA TRP A 114 -4.24 13.19 0.71
C TRP A 114 -4.54 14.35 1.69
N PHE A 115 -4.12 14.22 2.95
CA PHE A 115 -4.33 15.25 3.98
C PHE A 115 -3.60 16.55 3.62
N VAL A 116 -2.31 16.48 3.32
CA VAL A 116 -1.50 17.67 2.96
C VAL A 116 -2.04 18.35 1.70
N THR A 117 -2.35 17.56 0.65
CA THR A 117 -2.85 18.12 -0.61
C THR A 117 -4.24 18.74 -0.46
N SER A 118 -5.14 18.10 0.30
CA SER A 118 -6.47 18.65 0.57
C SER A 118 -6.38 19.94 1.37
N PHE A 119 -5.56 19.97 2.43
CA PHE A 119 -5.35 21.16 3.25
C PHE A 119 -4.80 22.36 2.44
N LEU A 120 -3.83 22.12 1.55
CA LEU A 120 -3.26 23.17 0.69
C LEU A 120 -4.29 23.74 -0.31
N ILE A 121 -5.20 22.89 -0.81
CA ILE A 121 -6.25 23.32 -1.76
C ILE A 121 -7.36 24.07 -1.02
N GLU A 122 -7.78 23.60 0.16
CA GLU A 122 -8.82 24.24 0.98
C GLU A 122 -8.41 25.65 1.40
N LYS A 123 -7.15 25.86 1.82
CA LYS A 123 -6.63 27.19 2.16
C LYS A 123 -6.65 28.18 0.98
N LYS A 124 -6.74 27.70 -0.26
CA LYS A 124 -6.82 28.56 -1.46
C LYS A 124 -8.28 28.96 -1.78
N LEU A 125 -9.27 28.28 -1.21
CA LEU A 125 -10.69 28.57 -1.39
C LEU A 125 -11.18 29.65 -0.41
N GLU A 126 -10.54 29.78 0.75
CA GLU A 126 -10.70 30.90 1.70
C GLU A 126 -10.05 32.19 1.20
#